data_AF-A0A418Q8Q0-F1
#
_entry.id   AF-A0A418Q8Q0-F1
#
_cell.length_a   1.000
_cell.length_b   1.000
_cell.length_c   1.000
_cell.angle_alpha   90.00
_cell.angle_beta   90.00
_cell.angle_gamma   90.00
#
_symmetry.space_group_name_H-M   'P 1'
#
loop_
_entity.id
_entity.type
_entity.pdbx_description
1 polymer ?
#
loop_
_entity_poly.entity_id
_entity_poly.type
_entity_poly.pdbx_seq_one_letter_code
_entity_poly.pdbx_strand_id
1 'polypeptide(L)'
;MSNYLIMDVPRAFHMAQPVDTRPTLRMFKGAWFWVYWVIVVPSVLMMIGTVALPALLLDGTVSVVAALLMVVEILVVVAVVLWLKISRGTPIRMAVLAVLWGGSAAMIMTSTFGAAPMMSLVDKLGWYSLTASFVGAYPEEIMKGLGIWFVLMIGRSWWNRPWHGIVAGMLVGVGFDAVENMIYSLNLAPMNPESDMQGMLQVFGMRTVVGAGLHIIFSGFVGFGIGQALFARTDRRGVPRTKAWRLGQVVLWGAAGFAAHFAFNAMLFSDYPVIQLIWHIGVWLVIVTGLVVLIWRQTKRLKPELDAGLYPAVTLYIKQFAPETRFAGVPLGVSGLPAAWPQPVGQRAPLQPHHQAYVPTTPQHRVPMPSRSDRFR
;
A
#
# COMPACT_ATOMS: atom_id res chain seq x y z
N MET A 1 16.97 24.51 -0.48
CA MET A 1 17.72 23.38 -1.10
C MET A 1 17.75 22.26 -0.08
N SER A 2 17.52 21.00 -0.48
CA SER A 2 17.38 19.88 0.47
C SER A 2 18.74 19.54 1.11
N ASN A 3 18.83 19.59 2.45
CA ASN A 3 20.02 19.19 3.25
C ASN A 3 20.29 17.67 3.23
N TYR A 4 19.83 16.97 2.19
CA TYR A 4 19.91 15.52 2.08
C TYR A 4 20.42 15.10 0.71
N LEU A 5 21.43 14.24 0.71
CA LEU A 5 21.80 13.41 -0.41
C LEU A 5 20.80 12.25 -0.52
N ILE A 6 20.17 12.13 -1.69
CA ILE A 6 19.16 11.09 -1.96
C ILE A 6 19.71 10.13 -3.01
N MET A 7 19.85 8.86 -2.64
CA MET A 7 20.33 7.81 -3.55
C MET A 7 19.46 6.56 -3.46
N ASP A 8 19.19 5.97 -4.64
CA ASP A 8 18.49 4.70 -4.76
C ASP A 8 19.55 3.61 -4.98
N VAL A 9 19.59 2.60 -4.10
CA VAL A 9 20.56 1.51 -4.17
C VAL A 9 19.86 0.16 -4.06
N PRO A 10 20.39 -0.92 -4.68
CA PRO A 10 19.88 -2.26 -4.46
C PRO A 10 19.94 -2.60 -2.96
N ARG A 11 18.89 -3.25 -2.45
CA ARG A 11 18.81 -3.62 -1.03
C ARG A 11 19.95 -4.58 -0.65
N ALA A 12 20.33 -5.49 -1.55
CA ALA A 12 21.45 -6.40 -1.32
C ALA A 12 22.77 -5.62 -1.12
N PHE A 13 23.04 -4.64 -1.99
CA PHE A 13 24.19 -3.74 -1.85
C PHE A 13 24.17 -3.00 -0.51
N HIS A 14 23.02 -2.45 -0.14
CA HIS A 14 22.85 -1.76 1.15
C HIS A 14 23.14 -2.69 2.34
N MET A 15 22.64 -3.92 2.30
CA MET A 15 22.79 -4.88 3.39
C MET A 15 24.22 -5.44 3.51
N ALA A 16 25.00 -5.44 2.42
CA ALA A 16 26.39 -5.86 2.42
C ALA A 16 27.35 -4.85 3.09
N GLN A 17 26.90 -3.61 3.33
CA GLN A 17 27.73 -2.60 3.99
C GLN A 17 27.87 -2.89 5.49
N PRO A 18 29.06 -2.62 6.09
CA PRO A 18 29.28 -2.80 7.53
C PRO A 18 28.23 -2.10 8.39
N VAL A 19 27.76 -2.76 9.47
CA VAL A 19 26.59 -2.31 10.26
C VAL A 19 26.83 -0.95 10.92
N ASP A 20 28.07 -0.65 11.29
CA ASP A 20 28.55 0.59 11.89
C ASP A 20 28.53 1.79 10.93
N THR A 21 28.76 1.56 9.64
CA THR A 21 28.82 2.62 8.62
C THR A 21 27.57 2.70 7.74
N ARG A 22 26.72 1.66 7.77
CA ARG A 22 25.51 1.54 6.95
C ARG A 22 24.40 2.50 7.44
N PRO A 23 23.87 3.39 6.57
CA PRO A 23 22.75 4.26 6.92
C PRO A 23 21.52 3.46 7.34
N THR A 24 20.95 3.70 8.52
CA THR A 24 19.80 2.91 8.95
C THR A 24 18.55 3.21 8.11
N LEU A 25 17.91 2.18 7.57
CA LEU A 25 16.58 2.31 6.96
C LEU A 25 15.54 2.47 8.06
N ARG A 26 14.94 3.66 8.16
CA ARG A 26 13.92 3.99 9.16
C ARG A 26 12.67 4.55 8.48
N MET A 27 11.54 4.44 9.17
CA MET A 27 10.33 5.15 8.80
C MET A 27 10.58 6.65 8.90
N PHE A 28 10.01 7.43 7.99
CA PHE A 28 10.12 8.87 8.05
C PHE A 28 9.20 9.44 9.13
N LYS A 29 9.77 9.75 10.30
CA LYS A 29 9.07 10.39 11.43
C LYS A 29 8.87 11.91 11.23
N GLY A 30 8.49 12.32 10.02
CA GLY A 30 8.15 13.71 9.68
C GLY A 30 6.68 14.02 9.96
N ALA A 31 6.19 15.16 9.45
CA ALA A 31 4.80 15.59 9.63
C ALA A 31 3.78 14.49 9.27
N TRP A 32 3.95 13.82 8.13
CA TRP A 32 3.04 12.75 7.67
C TRP A 32 2.93 11.57 8.65
N PHE A 33 4.01 11.22 9.36
CA PHE A 33 3.98 10.14 10.36
C PHE A 33 3.17 10.53 11.59
N TRP A 34 3.34 11.77 12.07
CA TRP A 34 2.60 12.25 13.24
C TRP A 34 1.12 12.47 12.91
N VAL A 35 0.81 13.05 11.75
CA VAL A 35 -0.58 13.20 11.27
C VAL A 35 -1.25 11.83 11.13
N TYR A 36 -0.55 10.83 10.59
CA TYR A 36 -1.06 9.46 10.51
C TYR A 36 -1.49 8.95 11.89
N TRP A 37 -0.65 9.08 12.93
CA TRP A 37 -1.00 8.59 14.27
C TRP A 37 -2.06 9.42 14.97
N VAL A 38 -2.07 10.74 14.77
CA VAL A 38 -3.13 11.62 15.30
C VAL A 38 -4.50 11.21 14.76
N ILE A 39 -4.59 10.67 13.55
CA ILE A 39 -5.83 10.16 12.97
C ILE A 39 -6.09 8.71 13.42
N VAL A 40 -5.10 7.83 13.29
CA VAL A 40 -5.28 6.40 13.50
C VAL A 40 -5.59 6.05 14.95
N VAL A 41 -4.94 6.67 15.93
CA VAL A 41 -5.18 6.37 17.36
C VAL A 41 -6.65 6.58 17.74
N PRO A 42 -7.26 7.77 17.54
CA PRO A 42 -8.68 7.95 17.86
C PRO A 42 -9.58 7.07 16.99
N SER A 43 -9.25 6.85 15.71
CA SER A 43 -10.05 5.95 14.86
C SER A 43 -10.05 4.51 15.35
N VAL A 44 -8.94 3.99 15.87
CA VAL A 44 -8.88 2.65 16.48
C VAL A 44 -9.77 2.60 17.73
N LEU A 45 -9.71 3.62 18.59
CA LEU A 45 -10.56 3.68 19.79
C LEU A 45 -12.05 3.73 19.43
N MET A 46 -12.41 4.53 18.43
CA MET A 46 -13.78 4.58 17.92
C MET A 46 -14.20 3.26 17.29
N MET A 47 -13.31 2.60 16.55
CA MET A 47 -13.59 1.30 15.92
C MET A 47 -13.86 0.21 16.95
N ILE A 48 -13.12 0.20 18.07
CA ILE A 48 -13.42 -0.70 19.19
C ILE A 48 -14.86 -0.50 19.67
N GLY A 49 -15.31 0.75 19.81
CA GLY A 49 -16.70 1.05 20.16
C GLY A 49 -17.72 0.58 19.12
N THR A 50 -17.45 0.84 17.83
CA THR A 50 -18.31 0.41 16.71
C THR A 50 -18.47 -1.11 16.62
N VAL A 51 -17.40 -1.87 16.91
CA VAL A 51 -17.44 -3.34 16.92
C VAL A 51 -18.03 -3.89 18.21
N ALA A 52 -17.74 -3.25 19.36
CA ALA A 52 -18.24 -3.71 20.66
C ALA A 52 -19.77 -3.64 20.73
N LEU A 53 -20.40 -2.62 20.16
CA LEU A 53 -21.86 -2.45 20.25
C LEU A 53 -22.65 -3.65 19.69
N PRO A 54 -22.47 -4.08 18.42
CA PRO A 54 -23.15 -5.28 17.92
C PRO A 54 -22.66 -6.55 18.62
N ALA A 55 -21.38 -6.63 19.03
CA ALA A 55 -20.85 -7.79 19.73
C ALA A 55 -21.48 -8.00 21.13
N LEU A 56 -21.88 -6.93 21.82
CA LEU A 56 -22.58 -6.99 23.11
C LEU A 56 -24.03 -7.47 22.98
N LEU A 57 -24.61 -7.40 21.78
CA LEU A 57 -25.98 -7.82 21.51
C LEU A 57 -26.07 -9.28 21.02
N LEU A 58 -24.92 -9.90 20.72
CA LEU A 58 -24.81 -11.26 20.21
C LEU A 58 -24.20 -12.19 21.26
N ASP A 59 -24.36 -13.51 21.04
CA ASP A 59 -23.55 -14.49 21.76
C ASP A 59 -22.04 -14.23 21.53
N GLY A 60 -21.26 -14.30 22.61
CA GLY A 60 -19.83 -14.01 22.57
C GLY A 60 -19.05 -14.89 21.59
N THR A 61 -19.51 -16.12 21.36
CA THR A 61 -18.90 -17.06 20.41
C THR A 61 -19.02 -16.56 18.97
N VAL A 62 -20.18 -16.00 18.59
CA VAL A 62 -20.42 -15.45 17.24
C VAL A 62 -19.42 -14.33 16.96
N SER A 63 -19.26 -13.41 17.92
CA SER A 63 -18.32 -12.29 17.83
C SER A 63 -16.87 -12.74 17.72
N VAL A 64 -16.46 -13.75 18.51
CA VAL A 64 -15.11 -14.31 18.46
C VAL A 64 -14.85 -14.98 17.10
N VAL A 65 -15.79 -15.77 16.59
CA VAL A 65 -15.64 -16.44 15.29
C VAL A 65 -15.53 -15.41 14.17
N ALA A 66 -16.38 -14.38 14.14
CA ALA A 66 -16.30 -13.31 13.15
C ALA A 66 -14.94 -12.58 13.17
N ALA A 67 -14.42 -12.28 14.37
CA ALA A 67 -13.10 -11.67 14.53
C ALA A 67 -11.96 -12.59 14.06
N LEU A 68 -12.05 -13.90 14.31
CA LEU A 68 -11.08 -14.86 13.81
C LEU A 68 -11.10 -14.95 12.28
N LEU A 69 -12.29 -14.98 11.67
CA LEU A 69 -12.44 -14.97 10.21
C LEU A 69 -11.85 -13.70 9.58
N MET A 70 -12.10 -12.53 10.16
CA MET A 70 -11.45 -11.27 9.76
C MET A 70 -9.93 -11.37 9.80
N VAL A 71 -9.36 -11.90 10.90
CA VAL A 71 -7.89 -12.06 11.01
C VAL A 71 -7.36 -13.02 9.96
N VAL A 72 -8.04 -14.15 9.73
CA VAL A 72 -7.66 -15.12 8.68
C VAL A 72 -7.69 -14.47 7.30
N GLU A 73 -8.74 -13.71 6.97
CA GLU A 73 -8.86 -12.97 5.72
C GLU A 73 -7.66 -12.02 5.52
N ILE A 74 -7.35 -11.19 6.52
CA ILE A 74 -6.20 -10.27 6.49
C ILE A 74 -4.90 -11.04 6.25
N LEU A 75 -4.65 -12.11 7.01
CA LEU A 75 -3.40 -12.87 6.91
C LEU A 75 -3.24 -13.52 5.55
N VAL A 76 -4.29 -14.14 5.01
CA VAL A 76 -4.27 -14.81 3.70
C VAL A 76 -4.00 -13.78 2.60
N VAL A 77 -4.75 -12.68 2.56
CA VAL A 77 -4.60 -11.67 1.51
C VAL A 77 -3.26 -10.93 1.62
N VAL A 78 -2.82 -10.57 2.84
CA VAL A 78 -1.50 -9.96 3.04
C VAL A 78 -0.40 -10.91 2.56
N ALA A 79 -0.49 -12.21 2.85
CA ALA A 79 0.47 -13.19 2.34
C ALA A 79 0.49 -13.24 0.81
N VAL A 80 -0.68 -13.26 0.16
CA VAL A 80 -0.82 -13.22 -1.31
C VAL A 80 -0.18 -11.94 -1.87
N VAL A 81 -0.47 -10.77 -1.30
CA VAL A 81 0.08 -9.48 -1.74
C VAL A 81 1.61 -9.45 -1.56
N LEU A 82 2.12 -9.93 -0.44
CA LEU A 82 3.56 -9.97 -0.15
C LEU A 82 4.31 -11.04 -0.95
N TRP A 83 3.60 -12.00 -1.54
CA TRP A 83 4.17 -12.98 -2.47
C TRP A 83 4.40 -12.41 -3.89
N LEU A 84 3.69 -11.33 -4.24
CA LEU A 84 3.84 -10.69 -5.55
C LEU A 84 5.27 -10.15 -5.78
N LYS A 85 5.77 -10.28 -7.01
CA LYS A 85 7.11 -9.75 -7.34
C LYS A 85 7.23 -8.24 -7.11
N ILE A 86 6.16 -7.48 -7.33
CA ILE A 86 6.11 -6.02 -7.15
C ILE A 86 6.14 -5.57 -5.68
N SER A 87 5.95 -6.47 -4.72
CA SER A 87 5.98 -6.17 -3.29
C SER A 87 7.30 -6.57 -2.62
N ARG A 88 8.25 -7.16 -3.36
CA ARG A 88 9.54 -7.58 -2.79
C ARG A 88 10.23 -6.40 -2.12
N GLY A 89 10.79 -6.68 -0.95
CA GLY A 89 11.46 -5.67 -0.14
C GLY A 89 10.55 -4.88 0.79
N THR A 90 9.23 -5.04 0.70
CA THR A 90 8.26 -4.44 1.63
C THR A 90 8.48 -4.96 3.06
N PRO A 91 8.78 -4.09 4.03
CA PRO A 91 8.84 -4.48 5.44
C PRO A 91 7.44 -4.78 5.99
N ILE A 92 7.31 -5.79 6.85
CA ILE A 92 6.03 -6.17 7.50
C ILE A 92 5.37 -4.96 8.20
N ARG A 93 6.16 -4.12 8.89
CA ARG A 93 5.64 -2.89 9.52
C ARG A 93 4.90 -1.96 8.55
N MET A 94 5.26 -1.94 7.27
CA MET A 94 4.57 -1.12 6.27
C MET A 94 3.24 -1.74 5.86
N ALA A 95 3.17 -3.08 5.80
CA ALA A 95 1.91 -3.77 5.64
C ALA A 95 0.98 -3.54 6.85
N VAL A 96 1.51 -3.61 8.08
CA VAL A 96 0.74 -3.32 9.29
C VAL A 96 0.17 -1.90 9.28
N LEU A 97 0.96 -0.88 8.95
CA LEU A 97 0.43 0.50 8.87
C LEU A 97 -0.64 0.67 7.78
N ALA A 98 -0.50 -0.01 6.65
CA ALA A 98 -1.50 0.04 5.58
C ALA A 98 -2.81 -0.63 6.01
N VAL A 99 -2.74 -1.85 6.53
CA VAL A 99 -3.91 -2.59 7.05
C VAL A 99 -4.58 -1.82 8.18
N LEU A 100 -3.79 -1.29 9.12
CA LEU A 100 -4.31 -0.51 10.24
C LEU A 100 -5.07 0.74 9.77
N TRP A 101 -4.58 1.45 8.76
CA TRP A 101 -5.32 2.58 8.19
C TRP A 101 -6.66 2.13 7.59
N GLY A 102 -6.63 1.08 6.76
CA GLY A 102 -7.83 0.53 6.11
C GLY A 102 -8.90 0.15 7.13
N GLY A 103 -8.53 -0.65 8.13
CA GLY A 103 -9.47 -1.18 9.12
C GLY A 103 -9.83 -0.24 10.26
N SER A 104 -9.32 0.99 10.29
CA SER A 104 -9.68 1.97 11.33
C SER A 104 -9.99 3.34 10.75
N ALA A 105 -8.97 4.14 10.42
CA ALA A 105 -9.09 5.51 9.97
C ALA A 105 -10.00 5.64 8.74
N ALA A 106 -9.79 4.80 7.71
CA ALA A 106 -10.61 4.88 6.51
C ALA A 106 -12.09 4.61 6.80
N MET A 107 -12.39 3.54 7.55
CA MET A 107 -13.76 3.19 7.96
C MET A 107 -14.43 4.30 8.78
N ILE A 108 -13.78 4.76 9.86
CA ILE A 108 -14.34 5.77 10.77
C ILE A 108 -14.56 7.09 10.02
N MET A 109 -13.59 7.53 9.22
CA MET A 109 -13.73 8.77 8.46
C MET A 109 -14.84 8.68 7.42
N THR A 110 -14.99 7.54 6.73
CA THR A 110 -16.11 7.28 5.83
C THR A 110 -17.44 7.40 6.57
N SER A 111 -17.61 6.67 7.69
CA SER A 111 -18.88 6.65 8.42
C SER A 111 -19.24 8.00 9.03
N THR A 112 -18.24 8.73 9.56
CA THR A 112 -18.48 9.97 10.30
C THR A 112 -18.63 11.19 9.40
N PHE A 113 -17.83 11.28 8.32
CA PHE A 113 -17.79 12.48 7.49
C PHE A 113 -18.39 12.28 6.09
N GLY A 114 -18.38 11.05 5.58
CA GLY A 114 -18.77 10.74 4.20
C GLY A 114 -20.23 10.32 4.05
N ALA A 115 -20.70 9.43 4.92
CA ALA A 115 -21.96 8.72 4.69
C ALA A 115 -23.19 9.64 4.71
N ALA A 116 -23.36 10.46 5.76
CA ALA A 116 -24.56 11.29 5.93
C ALA A 116 -24.75 12.36 4.82
N PRO A 117 -23.72 13.12 4.40
CA PRO A 117 -23.86 14.05 3.29
C PRO A 117 -24.22 13.36 1.96
N MET A 118 -23.62 12.20 1.68
CA MET A 118 -23.91 11.44 0.46
C MET A 118 -25.32 10.86 0.47
N MET A 119 -25.79 10.36 1.62
CA MET A 119 -27.16 9.90 1.79
C MET A 119 -28.16 11.04 1.51
N SER A 120 -27.96 12.22 2.12
CA SER A 120 -28.81 13.40 1.86
C SER A 120 -28.82 13.82 0.39
N LEU A 121 -27.68 13.71 -0.30
CA LEU A 121 -27.58 14.03 -1.72
C LEU A 121 -28.41 13.04 -2.57
N VAL A 122 -28.27 11.74 -2.31
CA VAL A 122 -29.01 10.69 -3.02
C VAL A 122 -30.52 10.85 -2.81
N ASP A 123 -30.95 11.07 -1.57
CA ASP A 123 -32.37 11.26 -1.23
C ASP A 123 -32.98 12.45 -1.98
N LYS A 124 -32.28 13.59 -2.01
CA LYS A 124 -32.74 14.81 -2.71
C LYS A 124 -32.82 14.64 -4.23
N LEU A 125 -31.98 13.77 -4.80
CA LEU A 125 -31.95 13.51 -6.24
C LEU A 125 -32.84 12.33 -6.64
N GLY A 126 -33.41 11.60 -5.68
CA GLY A 126 -34.23 10.41 -5.93
C GLY A 126 -33.43 9.24 -6.52
N TRP A 127 -32.11 9.18 -6.30
CA TRP A 127 -31.22 8.17 -6.90
C TRP A 127 -31.08 6.91 -6.03
N TYR A 128 -32.19 6.40 -5.50
CA TYR A 128 -32.18 5.36 -4.46
C TYR A 128 -31.44 4.08 -4.87
N SER A 129 -31.48 3.69 -6.15
CA SER A 129 -30.73 2.55 -6.71
C SER A 129 -29.21 2.72 -6.70
N LEU A 130 -28.72 3.95 -6.49
CA LEU A 130 -27.32 4.32 -6.45
C LEU A 130 -26.86 4.70 -5.03
N THR A 131 -27.69 4.48 -4.01
CA THR A 131 -27.38 4.82 -2.61
C THR A 131 -26.07 4.16 -2.16
N ALA A 132 -25.95 2.84 -2.32
CA ALA A 132 -24.74 2.11 -1.96
C ALA A 132 -23.52 2.55 -2.79
N SER A 133 -23.73 3.03 -4.02
CA SER A 133 -22.66 3.55 -4.87
C SER A 133 -22.17 4.93 -4.41
N PHE A 134 -23.04 5.87 -4.04
CA PHE A 134 -22.60 7.18 -3.57
C PHE A 134 -22.14 7.17 -2.11
N VAL A 135 -22.86 6.46 -1.24
CA VAL A 135 -22.56 6.37 0.19
C VAL A 135 -21.34 5.49 0.43
N GLY A 136 -21.25 4.34 -0.26
CA GLY A 136 -20.15 3.38 -0.11
C GLY A 136 -18.95 3.67 -1.01
N ALA A 137 -19.11 4.11 -2.26
CA ALA A 137 -17.92 4.27 -3.12
C ALA A 137 -17.19 5.60 -2.92
N TYR A 138 -17.93 6.72 -2.91
CA TYR A 138 -17.32 8.05 -3.01
C TYR A 138 -16.42 8.38 -1.81
N PRO A 139 -16.91 8.39 -0.56
CA PRO A 139 -16.07 8.71 0.59
C PRO A 139 -14.99 7.65 0.84
N GLU A 140 -15.29 6.37 0.62
CA GLU A 140 -14.34 5.30 0.94
C GLU A 140 -13.06 5.35 0.12
N GLU A 141 -13.15 5.52 -1.20
CA GLU A 141 -11.95 5.56 -2.04
C GLU A 141 -11.08 6.78 -1.73
N ILE A 142 -11.69 7.89 -1.30
CA ILE A 142 -10.97 9.09 -0.85
C ILE A 142 -10.22 8.77 0.45
N MET A 143 -10.90 8.22 1.46
CA MET A 143 -10.29 7.94 2.76
C MET A 143 -9.23 6.83 2.69
N LYS A 144 -9.43 5.80 1.87
CA LYS A 144 -8.41 4.79 1.57
C LYS A 144 -7.23 5.41 0.80
N GLY A 145 -7.51 6.26 -0.20
CA GLY A 145 -6.51 7.03 -0.94
C GLY A 145 -5.59 7.87 -0.05
N LEU A 146 -6.13 8.56 0.95
CA LEU A 146 -5.36 9.29 1.94
C LEU A 146 -4.40 8.38 2.73
N GLY A 147 -4.88 7.21 3.14
CA GLY A 147 -4.04 6.20 3.80
C GLY A 147 -2.88 5.75 2.96
N ILE A 148 -3.16 5.43 1.69
CA ILE A 148 -2.14 5.04 0.72
C ILE A 148 -1.08 6.12 0.60
N TRP A 149 -1.48 7.39 0.51
CA TRP A 149 -0.55 8.52 0.51
C TRP A 149 0.31 8.57 1.78
N PHE A 150 -0.29 8.50 2.98
CA PHE A 150 0.46 8.53 4.24
C PHE A 150 1.50 7.41 4.32
N VAL A 151 1.09 6.17 4.05
CA VAL A 151 1.99 5.02 4.21
C VAL A 151 3.11 5.03 3.18
N LEU A 152 2.86 5.49 1.95
CA LEU A 152 3.90 5.71 0.94
C LEU A 152 4.89 6.80 1.36
N MET A 153 4.43 7.89 1.99
CA MET A 153 5.29 8.96 2.48
C MET A 153 6.12 8.55 3.71
N ILE A 154 5.54 7.77 4.62
CA ILE A 154 6.22 7.20 5.79
C ILE A 154 7.26 6.15 5.36
N GLY A 155 6.89 5.31 4.39
CA GLY A 155 7.65 4.16 3.91
C GLY A 155 8.54 4.43 2.70
N ARG A 156 8.72 5.69 2.27
CA ARG A 156 9.41 6.06 1.02
C ARG A 156 10.87 5.60 0.87
N SER A 157 11.50 5.13 1.95
CA SER A 157 12.80 4.45 1.88
C SER A 157 12.73 3.03 1.31
N TRP A 158 11.59 2.33 1.46
CA TRP A 158 11.37 1.00 0.89
C TRP A 158 10.44 1.06 -0.32
N TRP A 159 9.46 1.94 -0.26
CA TRP A 159 8.51 2.15 -1.33
C TRP A 159 8.93 3.33 -2.19
N ASN A 160 9.70 3.05 -3.24
CA ASN A 160 10.36 4.04 -4.09
C ASN A 160 10.15 3.77 -5.60
N ARG A 161 9.06 3.09 -5.95
CA ARG A 161 8.70 2.73 -7.32
C ARG A 161 7.20 2.91 -7.49
N PRO A 162 6.70 3.26 -8.70
CA PRO A 162 5.28 3.49 -8.90
C PRO A 162 4.39 2.31 -8.52
N TRP A 163 4.82 1.07 -8.77
CA TRP A 163 4.06 -0.14 -8.46
C TRP A 163 3.92 -0.42 -6.97
N HIS A 164 4.76 0.16 -6.10
CA HIS A 164 4.55 0.07 -4.65
C HIS A 164 3.26 0.77 -4.22
N GLY A 165 2.74 1.69 -5.03
CA GLY A 165 1.41 2.25 -4.83
C GLY A 165 0.30 1.21 -4.94
N ILE A 166 0.41 0.25 -5.87
CA ILE A 166 -0.55 -0.87 -5.97
C ILE A 166 -0.49 -1.72 -4.70
N VAL A 167 0.72 -2.03 -4.23
CA VAL A 167 0.95 -2.82 -3.01
C VAL A 167 0.35 -2.13 -1.79
N ALA A 168 0.64 -0.84 -1.60
CA ALA A 168 0.05 -0.06 -0.52
C ALA A 168 -1.48 0.00 -0.62
N GLY A 169 -2.02 0.18 -1.84
CA GLY A 169 -3.45 0.16 -2.12
C GLY A 169 -4.13 -1.15 -1.73
N MET A 170 -3.59 -2.28 -2.15
CA MET A 170 -4.11 -3.59 -1.80
C MET A 170 -4.07 -3.86 -0.29
N LEU A 171 -3.01 -3.41 0.40
CA LEU A 171 -2.85 -3.58 1.85
C LEU A 171 -3.77 -2.65 2.67
N VAL A 172 -4.05 -1.44 2.20
CA VAL A 172 -5.10 -0.59 2.79
C VAL A 172 -6.47 -1.20 2.51
N GLY A 173 -6.70 -1.68 1.28
CA GLY A 173 -7.93 -2.31 0.85
C GLY A 173 -8.31 -3.50 1.73
N VAL A 174 -7.41 -4.45 1.97
CA VAL A 174 -7.72 -5.64 2.81
C VAL A 174 -8.05 -5.27 4.25
N GLY A 175 -7.41 -4.24 4.83
CA GLY A 175 -7.75 -3.79 6.18
C GLY A 175 -9.18 -3.28 6.25
N PHE A 176 -9.62 -2.55 5.22
CA PHE A 176 -10.99 -2.06 5.11
C PHE A 176 -11.96 -3.21 4.87
N ASP A 177 -11.67 -4.07 3.88
CA ASP A 177 -12.49 -5.21 3.43
C ASP A 177 -12.85 -6.13 4.61
N ALA A 178 -11.84 -6.56 5.37
CA ALA A 178 -12.03 -7.54 6.42
C ALA A 178 -12.85 -6.98 7.60
N VAL A 179 -12.59 -5.73 8.00
CA VAL A 179 -13.35 -5.08 9.08
C VAL A 179 -14.79 -4.84 8.64
N GLU A 180 -15.00 -4.43 7.39
CA GLU A 180 -16.34 -4.27 6.84
C GLU A 180 -17.09 -5.61 6.80
N ASN A 181 -16.47 -6.67 6.27
CA ASN A 181 -17.05 -8.02 6.23
C ASN A 181 -17.47 -8.49 7.62
N MET A 182 -16.62 -8.29 8.62
CA MET A 182 -16.95 -8.58 10.02
C MET A 182 -18.15 -7.76 10.50
N ILE A 183 -18.12 -6.42 10.33
CA ILE A 183 -19.20 -5.55 10.81
C ILE A 183 -20.55 -5.91 10.16
N TYR A 184 -20.58 -6.14 8.85
CA TYR A 184 -21.82 -6.59 8.17
C TYR A 184 -22.27 -7.95 8.71
N SER A 185 -21.35 -8.90 8.87
CA SER A 185 -21.71 -10.22 9.39
C SER A 185 -22.32 -10.16 10.79
N LEU A 186 -21.81 -9.29 11.67
CA LEU A 186 -22.36 -9.11 13.01
C LEU A 186 -23.70 -8.38 12.99
N ASN A 187 -23.85 -7.31 12.21
CA ASN A 187 -25.09 -6.54 12.16
C ASN A 187 -26.25 -7.31 11.51
N LEU A 188 -25.95 -8.17 10.53
CA LEU A 188 -26.96 -8.93 9.80
C LEU A 188 -27.19 -10.33 10.39
N ALA A 189 -26.37 -10.77 11.34
CA ALA A 189 -26.51 -12.08 12.00
C ALA A 189 -27.92 -12.32 12.59
N PRO A 190 -28.53 -11.37 13.33
CA PRO A 190 -29.86 -11.57 13.95
C PRO A 190 -31.01 -11.69 12.95
N MET A 191 -30.78 -11.41 11.66
CA MET A 191 -31.82 -11.53 10.64
C MET A 191 -31.96 -12.96 10.11
N ASN A 192 -31.07 -13.87 10.50
CA ASN A 192 -31.20 -15.28 10.14
C ASN A 192 -32.17 -15.99 11.10
N PRO A 193 -33.18 -16.72 10.58
CA PRO A 193 -34.19 -17.36 11.42
C PRO A 193 -33.71 -18.60 12.17
N GLU A 194 -32.60 -19.21 11.76
CA GLU A 194 -32.06 -20.44 12.36
C GLU A 194 -31.13 -20.13 13.54
N SER A 195 -30.14 -19.25 13.34
CA SER A 195 -29.24 -18.77 14.39
C SER A 195 -28.38 -17.59 13.95
N ASP A 196 -27.95 -16.79 14.91
CA ASP A 196 -26.97 -15.70 14.69
C ASP A 196 -25.66 -16.22 14.09
N MET A 197 -25.19 -17.40 14.51
CA MET A 197 -23.98 -18.02 13.97
C MET A 197 -24.15 -18.30 12.47
N GLN A 198 -25.28 -18.87 12.07
CA GLN A 198 -25.55 -19.15 10.66
C GLN A 198 -25.71 -17.85 9.86
N GLY A 199 -26.41 -16.85 10.40
CA GLY A 199 -26.52 -15.54 9.76
C GLY A 199 -25.18 -14.86 9.54
N MET A 200 -24.33 -14.84 10.57
CA MET A 200 -22.97 -14.33 10.51
C MET A 200 -22.16 -15.05 9.43
N LEU A 201 -22.13 -16.39 9.44
CA LEU A 201 -21.36 -17.18 8.48
C LEU A 201 -21.86 -17.00 7.04
N GLN A 202 -23.17 -16.91 6.83
CA GLN A 202 -23.77 -16.68 5.52
C GLN A 202 -23.39 -15.31 4.96
N VAL A 203 -23.50 -14.26 5.77
CA VAL A 203 -23.18 -12.89 5.36
C VAL A 203 -21.68 -12.75 5.12
N PHE A 204 -20.84 -13.23 6.05
CA PHE A 204 -19.39 -13.21 5.88
C PHE A 204 -18.99 -13.96 4.61
N GLY A 205 -19.48 -15.20 4.43
CA GLY A 205 -19.18 -16.04 3.29
C GLY A 205 -19.65 -15.44 1.96
N MET A 206 -20.87 -14.88 1.90
CA MET A 206 -21.38 -14.18 0.71
C MET A 206 -20.46 -13.02 0.34
N ARG A 207 -20.07 -12.19 1.32
CA ARG A 207 -19.21 -11.04 1.09
C ARG A 207 -17.80 -11.47 0.65
N THR A 208 -17.23 -12.51 1.24
CA THR A 208 -15.93 -13.04 0.84
C THR A 208 -15.94 -13.67 -0.56
N VAL A 209 -17.04 -14.30 -0.99
CA VAL A 209 -17.12 -14.99 -2.29
C VAL A 209 -17.60 -14.06 -3.41
N VAL A 210 -18.73 -13.39 -3.23
CA VAL A 210 -19.33 -12.50 -4.24
C VAL A 210 -18.58 -11.17 -4.29
N GLY A 211 -18.16 -10.67 -3.13
CA GLY A 211 -17.36 -9.46 -2.99
C GLY A 211 -15.85 -9.72 -2.94
N ALA A 212 -15.38 -10.86 -3.44
CA ALA A 212 -14.00 -11.31 -3.29
C ALA A 212 -12.97 -10.25 -3.71
N GLY A 213 -12.31 -9.63 -2.74
CA GLY A 213 -11.20 -8.72 -2.98
C GLY A 213 -11.57 -7.37 -3.59
N LEU A 214 -12.82 -6.92 -3.49
CA LEU A 214 -13.27 -5.66 -4.09
C LEU A 214 -12.47 -4.46 -3.60
N HIS A 215 -12.39 -4.26 -2.29
CA HIS A 215 -11.69 -3.11 -1.71
C HIS A 215 -10.18 -3.16 -2.02
N ILE A 216 -9.62 -4.37 -2.11
CA ILE A 216 -8.23 -4.61 -2.54
C ILE A 216 -8.02 -4.15 -3.99
N ILE A 217 -8.97 -4.45 -4.89
CA ILE A 217 -8.94 -4.07 -6.31
C ILE A 217 -9.07 -2.56 -6.47
N PHE A 218 -10.12 -1.95 -5.88
CA PHE A 218 -10.39 -0.53 -6.01
C PHE A 218 -9.22 0.31 -5.48
N SER A 219 -8.79 0.02 -4.25
CA SER A 219 -7.66 0.71 -3.64
C SER A 219 -6.33 0.41 -4.33
N GLY A 220 -6.19 -0.76 -4.98
CA GLY A 220 -5.07 -1.07 -5.87
C GLY A 220 -4.97 -0.11 -7.06
N PHE A 221 -6.10 0.24 -7.70
CA PHE A 221 -6.15 1.26 -8.75
C PHE A 221 -5.80 2.64 -8.20
N VAL A 222 -6.46 3.10 -7.14
CA VAL A 222 -6.19 4.40 -6.51
C VAL A 222 -4.72 4.52 -6.14
N GLY A 223 -4.18 3.47 -5.52
CA GLY A 223 -2.79 3.39 -5.11
C GLY A 223 -1.81 3.43 -6.28
N PHE A 224 -2.15 2.86 -7.44
CA PHE A 224 -1.32 3.00 -8.63
C PHE A 224 -1.20 4.46 -9.07
N GLY A 225 -2.30 5.22 -9.07
CA GLY A 225 -2.30 6.66 -9.39
C GLY A 225 -1.39 7.45 -8.47
N ILE A 226 -1.52 7.22 -7.15
CA ILE A 226 -0.70 7.87 -6.14
C ILE A 226 0.77 7.48 -6.29
N GLY A 227 1.07 6.19 -6.46
CA GLY A 227 2.43 5.69 -6.67
C GLY A 227 3.09 6.28 -7.92
N GLN A 228 2.35 6.40 -9.02
CA GLN A 228 2.78 7.09 -10.23
C GLN A 228 3.09 8.56 -9.95
N ALA A 229 2.17 9.25 -9.27
CA ALA A 229 2.32 10.66 -8.93
C ALA A 229 3.50 10.93 -7.98
N LEU A 230 3.86 10.00 -7.11
CA LEU A 230 4.98 10.14 -6.18
C LEU A 230 6.32 9.74 -6.81
N PHE A 231 6.38 8.58 -7.47
CA PHE A 231 7.65 7.92 -7.78
C PHE A 231 8.03 7.93 -9.26
N ALA A 232 7.11 8.25 -10.18
CA ALA A 232 7.49 8.41 -11.58
C ALA A 232 8.27 9.72 -11.77
N ARG A 233 9.54 9.61 -12.18
CA ARG A 233 10.44 10.77 -12.33
C ARG A 233 10.40 11.35 -13.73
N THR A 234 10.59 10.50 -14.74
CA THR A 234 10.65 10.87 -16.15
C THR A 234 9.69 10.04 -17.00
N ASP A 235 9.45 10.47 -18.23
CA ASP A 235 8.81 9.66 -19.26
C ASP A 235 9.81 8.81 -20.03
N ARG A 236 9.32 8.07 -21.04
CA ARG A 236 10.17 7.19 -21.89
C ARG A 236 11.20 7.97 -22.72
N ARG A 237 11.00 9.27 -22.91
CA ARG A 237 11.88 10.18 -23.65
C ARG A 237 12.83 10.93 -22.71
N GLY A 238 12.80 10.64 -21.41
CA GLY A 238 13.62 11.30 -20.40
C GLY A 238 13.04 12.63 -19.88
N VAL A 239 11.85 13.03 -20.31
CA VAL A 239 11.23 14.30 -19.91
C VAL A 239 10.69 14.19 -18.48
N PRO A 240 11.03 15.13 -17.56
CA PRO A 240 10.51 15.12 -16.20
C PRO A 240 8.97 15.18 -16.13
N ARG A 241 8.39 14.43 -15.20
CA ARG A 241 6.93 14.44 -14.98
C ARG A 241 6.47 15.73 -14.29
N THR A 242 5.65 16.52 -15.00
CA THR A 242 5.09 17.79 -14.53
C THR A 242 4.11 17.60 -13.38
N LYS A 243 3.83 18.68 -12.63
CA LYS A 243 2.79 18.68 -11.58
C LYS A 243 1.41 18.32 -12.13
N ALA A 244 1.06 18.86 -13.30
CA ALA A 244 -0.20 18.55 -13.98
C ALA A 244 -0.32 17.06 -14.33
N TRP A 245 0.75 16.43 -14.83
CA TRP A 245 0.75 15.00 -15.10
C TRP A 245 0.54 14.18 -13.82
N ARG A 246 1.21 14.56 -12.73
CA ARG A 246 1.09 13.88 -11.43
C ARG A 246 -0.34 13.97 -10.89
N LEU A 247 -0.94 15.16 -10.91
CA LEU A 247 -2.34 15.35 -10.54
C LEU A 247 -3.27 14.54 -11.45
N GLY A 248 -3.01 14.53 -12.76
CA GLY A 248 -3.77 13.74 -13.72
C GLY A 248 -3.72 12.23 -13.43
N GLN A 249 -2.60 11.69 -12.93
CA GLN A 249 -2.54 10.29 -12.51
C GLN A 249 -3.39 10.01 -11.26
N VAL A 250 -3.37 10.91 -10.26
CA VAL A 250 -4.22 10.77 -9.07
C VAL A 250 -5.70 10.83 -9.44
N VAL A 251 -6.10 11.80 -10.28
CA VAL A 251 -7.48 11.96 -10.72
C VAL A 251 -7.93 10.76 -11.56
N LEU A 252 -7.14 10.36 -12.57
CA LEU A 252 -7.52 9.26 -13.47
C LEU A 252 -7.72 7.95 -12.73
N TRP A 253 -6.75 7.57 -11.90
CA TRP A 253 -6.80 6.28 -11.22
C TRP A 253 -7.64 6.31 -9.95
N GLY A 254 -7.78 7.48 -9.31
CA GLY A 254 -8.80 7.72 -8.29
C GLY A 254 -10.21 7.54 -8.86
N ALA A 255 -10.48 8.15 -10.01
CA ALA A 255 -11.75 7.98 -10.71
C ALA A 255 -11.97 6.54 -11.19
N ALA A 256 -10.92 5.82 -11.62
CA ALA A 256 -11.02 4.41 -11.98
C ALA A 256 -11.39 3.53 -10.78
N GLY A 257 -10.75 3.74 -9.62
CA GLY A 257 -11.10 3.04 -8.37
C GLY A 257 -12.53 3.34 -7.92
N PHE A 258 -12.92 4.62 -7.92
CA PHE A 258 -14.27 5.06 -7.62
C PHE A 258 -15.31 4.47 -8.59
N ALA A 259 -15.09 4.54 -9.90
CA ALA A 259 -16.03 4.04 -10.89
C ALA A 259 -16.20 2.51 -10.80
N ALA A 260 -15.11 1.78 -10.54
CA ALA A 260 -15.15 0.34 -10.31
C ALA A 260 -16.01 -0.01 -9.09
N HIS A 261 -15.81 0.71 -7.98
CA HIS A 261 -16.57 0.53 -6.75
C HIS A 261 -18.04 0.93 -6.95
N PHE A 262 -18.28 2.11 -7.53
CA PHE A 262 -19.60 2.62 -7.85
C PHE A 262 -20.42 1.64 -8.69
N ALA A 263 -19.81 1.10 -9.76
CA ALA A 263 -20.46 0.16 -10.66
C ALA A 263 -20.81 -1.15 -9.95
N PHE A 264 -19.94 -1.65 -9.07
CA PHE A 264 -20.23 -2.87 -8.32
C PHE A 264 -21.40 -2.65 -7.35
N ASN A 265 -21.46 -1.50 -6.66
CA ASN A 265 -22.52 -1.22 -5.69
C ASN A 265 -23.85 -0.78 -6.32
N ALA A 266 -23.90 -0.58 -7.63
CA ALA A 266 -25.10 -0.07 -8.30
C ALA A 266 -26.20 -1.14 -8.36
N MET A 267 -27.35 -0.84 -7.77
CA MET A 267 -28.52 -1.73 -7.74
C MET A 267 -29.46 -1.42 -8.92
N LEU A 268 -28.94 -1.58 -10.15
CA LEU A 268 -29.66 -1.22 -11.37
C LEU A 268 -30.82 -2.17 -11.72
N PHE A 269 -30.78 -3.39 -11.20
CA PHE A 269 -31.73 -4.46 -11.52
C PHE A 269 -32.27 -5.10 -10.23
N SER A 270 -32.56 -4.31 -9.20
CA SER A 270 -32.99 -4.79 -7.87
C SER A 270 -34.20 -5.73 -7.92
N ASP A 271 -35.13 -5.50 -8.85
CA ASP A 271 -36.33 -6.32 -9.03
C ASP A 271 -36.06 -7.67 -9.72
N TYR A 272 -34.86 -7.85 -10.28
CA TYR A 272 -34.43 -9.03 -11.02
C TYR A 272 -33.12 -9.59 -10.42
N PRO A 273 -33.18 -10.34 -9.30
CA PRO A 273 -31.99 -10.76 -8.56
C PRO A 273 -30.94 -11.52 -9.38
N VAL A 274 -31.38 -12.35 -10.33
CA VAL A 274 -30.48 -13.09 -11.22
C VAL A 274 -29.73 -12.14 -12.17
N ILE A 275 -30.40 -11.13 -12.70
CA ILE A 275 -29.79 -10.11 -13.57
C ILE A 275 -28.82 -9.25 -12.77
N GLN A 276 -29.21 -8.85 -11.54
CA GLN A 276 -28.33 -8.12 -10.64
C GLN A 276 -27.08 -8.95 -10.29
N LEU A 277 -27.20 -10.26 -10.05
CA LEU A 277 -26.05 -11.12 -9.82
C LEU A 277 -25.13 -11.20 -11.05
N ILE A 278 -25.69 -11.34 -12.26
CA ILE A 278 -24.92 -11.31 -13.51
C ILE A 278 -24.16 -9.98 -13.65
N TRP A 279 -24.80 -8.86 -13.31
CA TRP A 279 -24.15 -7.55 -13.27
C TRP A 279 -22.95 -7.53 -12.32
N HIS A 280 -23.11 -7.94 -11.06
CA HIS A 280 -22.02 -7.98 -10.09
C HIS A 280 -20.86 -8.86 -10.56
N ILE A 281 -21.14 -10.06 -11.09
CA ILE A 281 -20.12 -10.97 -11.64
C ILE A 281 -19.41 -10.31 -12.83
N GLY A 282 -20.15 -9.70 -13.75
CA GLY A 282 -19.59 -9.03 -14.92
C GLY A 282 -18.66 -7.88 -14.53
N VAL A 283 -19.11 -7.01 -13.63
CA VAL A 283 -18.28 -5.91 -13.09
C VAL A 283 -17.04 -6.49 -12.40
N TRP A 284 -17.20 -7.49 -11.53
CA TRP A 284 -16.10 -8.13 -10.82
C TRP A 284 -15.03 -8.69 -11.76
N LEU A 285 -15.45 -9.40 -12.81
CA LEU A 285 -14.54 -9.95 -13.83
C LEU A 285 -13.75 -8.85 -14.55
N VAL A 286 -14.39 -7.72 -14.88
CA VAL A 286 -13.71 -6.59 -15.52
C VAL A 286 -12.67 -5.96 -14.59
N ILE A 287 -13.04 -5.68 -13.34
CA ILE A 287 -12.16 -4.99 -12.39
C ILE A 287 -10.98 -5.87 -11.95
N VAL A 288 -11.21 -7.17 -11.70
CA VAL A 288 -10.15 -8.10 -11.31
C VAL A 288 -9.17 -8.31 -12.46
N THR A 289 -9.68 -8.43 -13.69
CA THR A 289 -8.85 -8.50 -14.90
C THR A 289 -8.02 -7.22 -15.05
N GLY A 290 -8.64 -6.05 -14.81
CA GLY A 290 -7.94 -4.76 -14.83
C GLY A 290 -6.76 -4.72 -13.85
N LEU A 291 -6.95 -5.13 -12.60
CA LEU A 291 -5.87 -5.15 -11.61
C LEU A 291 -4.80 -6.19 -11.96
N VAL A 292 -5.18 -7.40 -12.37
CA VAL A 292 -4.23 -8.45 -12.75
C VAL A 292 -3.38 -8.01 -13.94
N VAL A 293 -3.99 -7.43 -14.98
CA VAL A 293 -3.27 -6.86 -16.13
C VAL A 293 -2.34 -5.74 -15.68
N LEU A 294 -2.77 -4.89 -14.75
CA LEU A 294 -1.94 -3.82 -14.20
C LEU A 294 -0.72 -4.37 -13.46
N ILE A 295 -0.90 -5.33 -12.56
CA ILE A 295 0.18 -6.02 -11.82
C ILE A 295 1.13 -6.73 -12.79
N TRP A 296 0.60 -7.41 -13.80
CA TRP A 296 1.39 -8.08 -14.83
C TRP A 296 2.24 -7.09 -15.63
N ARG A 297 1.66 -5.96 -16.06
CA ARG A 297 2.39 -4.88 -16.76
C ARG A 297 3.51 -4.31 -15.90
N GLN A 298 3.27 -4.09 -14.60
CA GLN A 298 4.31 -3.60 -13.69
C GLN A 298 5.39 -4.66 -13.43
N THR A 299 4.99 -5.92 -13.31
CA THR A 299 5.93 -7.04 -13.17
C THR A 299 6.85 -7.17 -14.39
N LYS A 300 6.32 -6.95 -15.60
CA LYS A 300 7.13 -6.89 -16.83
C LYS A 300 8.11 -5.71 -16.83
N ARG A 301 7.70 -4.54 -16.35
CA ARG A 301 8.60 -3.37 -16.21
C ARG A 301 9.68 -3.58 -15.14
N LEU A 302 9.35 -4.33 -14.10
CA LEU A 302 10.26 -4.68 -13.02
C LEU A 302 11.31 -5.72 -13.45
N LYS A 303 10.99 -6.60 -14.41
CA LYS A 303 11.83 -7.75 -14.77
C LYS A 303 13.29 -7.39 -15.10
N PRO A 304 13.61 -6.36 -15.90
CA PRO A 304 15.01 -5.99 -16.15
C PRO A 304 15.76 -5.55 -14.88
N GLU A 305 15.12 -4.80 -13.99
CA GLU A 305 15.73 -4.42 -12.70
C GLU A 305 15.97 -5.65 -11.81
N LEU A 306 15.06 -6.62 -11.86
CA LEU A 306 15.20 -7.86 -11.11
C LEU A 306 16.34 -8.73 -11.65
N ASP A 307 16.38 -8.93 -12.98
CA ASP A 307 17.39 -9.76 -13.65
C ASP A 307 18.80 -9.15 -13.50
N ALA A 308 18.90 -7.82 -13.40
CA ALA A 308 20.15 -7.10 -13.10
C ALA A 308 20.51 -7.03 -11.60
N GLY A 309 19.72 -7.63 -10.70
CA GLY A 309 19.96 -7.58 -9.25
C GLY A 309 19.76 -6.20 -8.62
N LEU A 310 19.08 -5.27 -9.31
CA LEU A 310 18.86 -3.90 -8.87
C LEU A 310 17.62 -3.76 -7.97
N TYR A 311 16.71 -4.75 -7.99
CA TYR A 311 15.49 -4.77 -7.21
C TYR A 311 15.42 -5.99 -6.26
N PRO A 312 14.92 -5.85 -5.02
CA PRO A 312 14.35 -4.65 -4.41
C PRO A 312 15.38 -3.55 -4.17
N ALA A 313 15.00 -2.29 -4.39
CA ALA A 313 15.82 -1.12 -4.16
C ALA A 313 15.35 -0.37 -2.90
N VAL A 314 16.27 0.30 -2.21
CA VAL A 314 15.97 1.20 -1.10
C VAL A 314 16.47 2.60 -1.39
N THR A 315 15.75 3.61 -0.90
CA THR A 315 16.15 5.00 -1.01
C THR A 315 16.77 5.47 0.30
N LEU A 316 18.02 5.89 0.22
CA LEU A 316 18.79 6.42 1.32
C LEU A 316 18.71 7.95 1.31
N TYR A 317 18.48 8.50 2.49
CA TYR A 317 18.39 9.94 2.73
C TYR A 317 19.48 10.30 3.73
N ILE A 318 20.64 10.70 3.23
CA ILE A 318 21.81 11.02 4.04
C ILE A 318 21.82 12.52 4.27
N LYS A 319 21.73 12.95 5.53
CA LYS A 319 21.82 14.36 5.88
C LYS A 319 23.23 14.85 5.52
N GLN A 320 23.31 15.80 4.60
CA GLN A 320 24.56 16.51 4.35
C GLN A 320 24.70 17.54 5.46
N PHE A 321 25.74 17.39 6.29
CA PHE A 321 26.16 18.49 7.12
C PHE A 321 26.66 19.58 6.17
N ALA A 322 26.05 20.78 6.22
CA ALA A 322 26.72 21.94 5.66
C ALA A 322 28.11 21.97 6.32
N PRO A 323 29.19 22.28 5.58
CA PRO A 323 30.41 22.67 6.25
C PRO A 323 30.01 23.90 7.07
N GLU A 324 29.80 23.72 8.37
CA GLU A 324 29.72 24.82 9.30
C GLU A 324 30.93 25.69 8.98
N THR A 325 30.69 27.00 8.83
CA THR A 325 31.69 28.05 8.81
C THR A 325 32.93 27.58 9.54
N ARG A 326 33.94 27.14 8.78
CA ARG A 326 35.19 26.67 9.36
C ARG A 326 35.69 27.86 10.17
N PHE A 327 35.71 27.72 11.49
CA PHE A 327 36.51 28.59 12.32
C PHE A 327 37.90 28.61 11.70
N ALA A 328 38.32 29.80 11.28
CA ALA A 328 39.68 30.03 10.81
C ALA A 328 40.62 29.55 11.93
N GLY A 329 41.46 28.53 11.65
CA GLY A 329 42.56 28.20 12.55
C GLY A 329 42.81 26.73 12.93
N VAL A 330 42.26 25.72 12.26
CA VAL A 330 42.69 24.31 12.51
C VAL A 330 43.65 23.84 11.42
N PRO A 331 44.89 23.43 11.76
CA PRO A 331 45.88 22.96 10.78
C PRO A 331 45.43 21.67 10.07
N LEU A 332 45.70 21.59 8.77
CA LEU A 332 45.46 20.42 7.94
C LEU A 332 46.31 19.25 8.41
N GLY A 333 45.68 18.16 8.86
CA GLY A 333 46.41 16.92 9.15
C GLY A 333 45.69 15.91 10.04
N VAL A 334 44.51 15.40 9.64
CA VAL A 334 44.05 14.08 10.09
C VAL A 334 43.30 13.41 8.94
N SER A 335 43.95 12.43 8.32
CA SER A 335 43.36 11.46 7.42
C SER A 335 42.46 10.52 8.23
N GLY A 336 41.16 10.47 7.89
CA GLY A 336 40.20 9.66 8.63
C GLY A 336 38.79 9.69 8.08
N LEU A 337 38.64 9.56 6.75
CA LEU A 337 37.37 9.11 6.18
C LEU A 337 37.56 7.64 5.79
N PRO A 338 36.83 6.68 6.40
CA PRO A 338 36.83 5.31 5.91
C PRO A 338 36.33 5.30 4.46
N ALA A 339 36.93 4.42 3.65
CA ALA A 339 36.77 4.31 2.19
C ALA A 339 35.37 4.72 1.70
N ALA A 340 35.37 5.81 0.93
CA ALA A 340 34.20 6.64 0.69
C ALA A 340 33.05 5.88 -0.01
N TRP A 341 31.84 6.08 0.52
CA TRP A 341 30.61 5.99 -0.27
C TRP A 341 30.82 6.68 -1.62
N PRO A 342 30.28 6.13 -2.74
CA PRO A 342 30.53 6.67 -4.06
C PRO A 342 30.27 8.18 -4.08
N GLN A 343 31.33 8.94 -4.33
CA GLN A 343 31.27 10.40 -4.45
C GLN A 343 30.50 10.75 -5.73
N PRO A 344 29.72 11.84 -5.72
CA PRO A 344 28.89 12.20 -6.86
C PRO A 344 29.77 12.58 -8.07
N VAL A 345 29.68 11.80 -9.14
CA VAL A 345 30.02 12.31 -10.47
C VAL A 345 29.01 13.43 -10.75
N GLY A 346 29.52 14.65 -10.92
CA GLY A 346 28.74 15.88 -11.06
C GLY A 346 27.66 15.80 -12.14
N GLN A 347 26.60 16.61 -11.96
CA GLN A 347 25.51 16.88 -12.89
C GLN A 347 25.07 15.69 -13.77
N ARG A 348 24.06 14.96 -13.25
CA ARG A 348 23.44 13.77 -13.85
C ARG A 348 23.14 13.96 -15.35
N ALA A 349 24.01 13.40 -16.19
CA ALA A 349 23.65 13.04 -17.55
C ALA A 349 22.56 11.94 -17.51
N PRO A 350 21.55 11.97 -18.38
CA PRO A 350 20.58 10.89 -18.48
C PRO A 350 21.33 9.58 -18.79
N LEU A 351 20.94 8.48 -18.12
CA LEU A 351 21.44 7.15 -18.41
C LEU A 351 21.23 6.85 -19.90
N GLN A 352 22.29 6.96 -20.70
CA GLN A 352 22.31 6.46 -22.06
C GLN A 352 22.43 4.92 -22.05
N PRO A 353 21.92 4.22 -23.08
CA PRO A 353 21.72 2.77 -23.04
C PRO A 353 23.00 1.92 -23.12
N HIS A 354 24.18 2.53 -23.17
CA HIS A 354 25.43 1.82 -23.47
C HIS A 354 26.57 2.32 -22.59
N HIS A 355 26.59 1.95 -21.31
CA HIS A 355 27.85 1.87 -20.56
C HIS A 355 27.81 0.69 -19.60
N GLN A 356 28.85 -0.14 -19.71
CA GLN A 356 29.09 -1.33 -18.90
C GLN A 356 28.98 -1.00 -17.41
N ALA A 357 28.25 -1.85 -16.69
CA ALA A 357 28.24 -1.83 -15.24
C ALA A 357 29.68 -1.90 -14.72
N TYR A 358 29.98 -1.11 -13.69
CA TYR A 358 31.19 -1.26 -12.90
C TYR A 358 31.23 -2.68 -12.32
N VAL A 359 32.12 -3.52 -12.86
CA VAL A 359 32.47 -4.83 -12.32
C VAL A 359 33.65 -4.61 -11.38
N PRO A 360 33.52 -4.86 -10.06
CA PRO A 360 34.67 -4.81 -9.17
C PRO A 360 35.66 -5.91 -9.57
N THR A 361 36.89 -5.54 -9.92
CA THR A 361 38.00 -6.48 -10.05
C THR A 361 38.29 -7.08 -8.68
N THR A 362 38.08 -8.39 -8.54
CA THR A 362 38.44 -9.14 -7.34
C THR A 362 39.97 -9.25 -7.30
N PRO A 363 40.66 -8.92 -6.20
CA PRO A 363 42.05 -9.30 -6.04
C PRO A 363 42.14 -10.82 -5.96
N GLN A 364 42.88 -11.44 -6.88
CA GLN A 364 43.21 -12.86 -6.81
C GLN A 364 44.08 -13.12 -5.59
N HIS A 365 43.48 -13.49 -4.47
CA HIS A 365 44.15 -14.28 -3.45
C HIS A 365 43.37 -15.58 -3.24
N ARG A 366 43.91 -16.67 -3.79
CA ARG A 366 43.50 -18.03 -3.46
C ARG A 366 43.72 -18.24 -1.96
N VAL A 367 42.63 -18.43 -1.22
CA VAL A 367 42.66 -19.04 0.10
C VAL A 367 42.28 -20.51 -0.08
N PRO A 368 43.04 -21.49 0.42
CA PRO A 368 42.69 -22.90 0.32
C PRO A 368 41.42 -23.20 1.13
N MET A 369 40.50 -23.97 0.55
CA MET A 369 39.32 -24.51 1.21
C MET A 369 39.73 -25.57 2.26
N PRO A 370 39.24 -25.52 3.51
CA PRO A 370 39.26 -26.67 4.40
C PRO A 370 38.20 -27.68 3.95
N SER A 371 38.58 -28.96 3.98
CA SER A 371 37.78 -30.12 3.61
C SER A 371 36.46 -30.23 4.39
N ARG A 372 35.44 -30.74 3.70
CA ARG A 372 34.16 -31.17 4.26
C ARG A 372 34.34 -32.29 5.28
N SER A 373 34.11 -31.99 6.55
CA SER A 373 33.54 -32.92 7.55
C SER A 373 32.96 -32.08 8.69
N ASP A 374 31.78 -32.49 9.15
CA ASP A 374 31.15 -32.11 10.42
C ASP A 374 30.37 -30.78 10.47
N ARG A 375 29.10 -30.83 10.02
CA ARG A 375 27.99 -30.13 10.69
C ARG A 375 26.67 -30.90 10.54
N PHE A 376 26.43 -31.79 11.51
CA PHE A 376 25.10 -32.00 12.08
C PHE A 376 25.25 -31.89 13.60
N ARG A 377 24.77 -30.77 14.14
CA ARG A 377 24.18 -30.59 15.48
C ARG A 377 23.72 -29.15 15.60
#